data_AF-A0A1G7JET5-F1
#
_entry.id   AF-A0A1G7JET5-F1
#
_cell.length_a   1.000
_cell.length_b   1.000
_cell.length_c   1.000
_cell.angle_alpha   90.00
_cell.angle_beta   90.00
_cell.angle_gamma   90.00
#
_symmetry.space_group_name_H-M   'P 1'
#
loop_
_entity.id
_entity.type
_entity.pdbx_description
1 polymer ?
#
loop_
_entity_poly.entity_id
_entity_poly.type
_entity_poly.pdbx_seq_one_letter_code
_entity_poly.pdbx_strand_id
1 'polypeptide(L)'
;MKTLCIYHANCADGFGAAWVVRVALGPANVEFHPGSYGAPAPDVEDRDVIIVDFSYKLPELLQLAQSARSVLILDHHKTAAEDLAQIPPAPAHYAEWLEWQQPLGAVFDMNRSGAGLAWDYFFASDRPALINHIEDRDLWRFELANTRPIMANVFSYPQDFEVWDRLMDMPMQSHWQAGETIERKHAKDLADQLKNARRLTIGGHDVPALNAPYFMASDAGHALTQGEPFAAVYSDTPKGRIFSLRSTDEGLDVSEIAKTYGGGGHRNAAGFTVPFDHELVTGYVLATLESTEIRVLTCVYCAHEYPQGTPAAGDQVLTDHIRQCPKHPMREAEQTILQLREALAGLLGESTLFGLAHLEAGLGLVPMPKTEKAVMLRAIQVMRDTSSQTSTDGQQP
;
A
#
# COMPACT_ATOMS: atom_id res chain seq x y z
N MET A 1 8.41 -39.20 -9.37
CA MET A 1 7.51 -38.25 -8.67
C MET A 1 6.39 -37.85 -9.61
N LYS A 2 5.23 -37.44 -9.08
CA LYS A 2 4.14 -36.87 -9.89
C LYS A 2 4.57 -35.52 -10.46
N THR A 3 4.08 -35.17 -11.63
CA THR A 3 4.17 -33.80 -12.15
C THR A 3 3.48 -32.85 -11.18
N LEU A 4 4.04 -31.66 -10.98
CA LEU A 4 3.42 -30.60 -10.18
C LEU A 4 2.77 -29.57 -11.10
N CYS A 5 1.46 -29.40 -11.00
CA CYS A 5 0.73 -28.33 -11.68
C CYS A 5 0.49 -27.19 -10.68
N ILE A 6 1.13 -26.05 -10.91
CA ILE A 6 0.89 -24.81 -10.18
C ILE A 6 -0.08 -23.97 -11.01
N TYR A 7 -1.18 -23.53 -10.43
CA TYR A 7 -2.21 -22.80 -11.17
C TYR A 7 -2.66 -21.56 -10.42
N HIS A 8 -3.14 -20.54 -11.13
CA HIS A 8 -3.64 -19.34 -10.47
C HIS A 8 -4.87 -19.62 -9.60
N ALA A 9 -4.77 -19.28 -8.32
CA ALA A 9 -5.80 -19.58 -7.34
C ALA A 9 -7.03 -18.66 -7.49
N ASN A 10 -8.21 -19.18 -7.15
CA ASN A 10 -9.47 -18.42 -7.03
C ASN A 10 -9.99 -17.76 -8.32
N CYS A 11 -9.51 -18.15 -9.51
CA CYS A 11 -10.09 -17.77 -10.80
C CYS A 11 -10.56 -19.02 -11.57
N ALA A 12 -11.62 -18.89 -12.37
CA ALA A 12 -12.12 -19.98 -13.21
C ALA A 12 -11.13 -20.35 -14.33
N ASP A 13 -10.33 -19.38 -14.79
CA ASP A 13 -9.36 -19.61 -15.85
C ASP A 13 -8.23 -20.53 -15.38
N GLY A 14 -7.51 -20.16 -14.32
CA GLY A 14 -6.46 -20.98 -13.71
C GLY A 14 -6.93 -22.34 -13.22
N PHE A 15 -8.11 -22.44 -12.61
CA PHE A 15 -8.65 -23.76 -12.26
C PHE A 15 -9.06 -24.58 -13.49
N GLY A 16 -9.61 -23.92 -14.53
CA GLY A 16 -9.90 -24.55 -15.81
C GLY A 16 -8.62 -25.09 -16.48
N ALA A 17 -7.54 -24.30 -16.49
CA ALA A 17 -6.24 -24.71 -17.00
C ALA A 17 -5.67 -25.90 -16.21
N ALA A 18 -5.77 -25.88 -14.88
CA ALA A 18 -5.38 -27.01 -14.04
C ALA A 18 -6.21 -28.27 -14.34
N TRP A 19 -7.51 -28.11 -14.58
CA TRP A 19 -8.38 -29.22 -14.99
C TRP A 19 -7.95 -29.79 -16.34
N VAL A 20 -7.56 -28.96 -17.31
CA VAL A 20 -7.00 -29.43 -18.59
C VAL A 20 -5.74 -30.28 -18.37
N VAL A 21 -4.78 -29.81 -17.55
CA VAL A 21 -3.56 -30.57 -17.23
C VAL A 21 -3.91 -31.91 -16.57
N ARG A 22 -4.90 -31.93 -15.67
CA ARG A 22 -5.40 -33.16 -15.02
C ARG A 22 -5.92 -34.17 -16.03
N VAL A 23 -6.69 -33.73 -17.01
CA VAL A 23 -7.24 -34.59 -18.06
C VAL A 23 -6.15 -35.10 -18.99
N ALA A 24 -5.22 -34.23 -19.38
CA ALA A 24 -4.13 -34.57 -20.31
C ALA A 24 -3.16 -35.62 -19.75
N LEU A 25 -2.75 -35.45 -18.49
CA LEU A 25 -1.74 -36.30 -17.87
C LEU A 25 -2.34 -37.42 -17.02
N GLY A 26 -3.62 -37.32 -16.67
CA GLY A 26 -4.33 -38.24 -15.80
C GLY A 26 -4.19 -37.87 -14.30
N PRO A 27 -5.27 -37.98 -13.50
CA PRO A 27 -5.30 -37.52 -12.12
C PRO A 27 -4.34 -38.26 -11.18
N ALA A 28 -3.94 -39.49 -11.52
CA ALA A 28 -2.95 -40.24 -10.75
C ALA A 28 -1.52 -39.70 -10.91
N ASN A 29 -1.24 -38.94 -11.97
CA ASN A 29 0.11 -38.54 -12.37
C ASN A 29 0.45 -37.09 -12.00
N VAL A 30 -0.53 -36.31 -11.56
CA VAL A 30 -0.38 -34.88 -11.27
C VAL A 30 -0.74 -34.57 -9.81
N GLU A 31 -0.01 -33.65 -9.22
CA GLU A 31 -0.35 -32.98 -7.97
C GLU A 31 -0.58 -31.49 -8.26
N PHE A 32 -1.51 -30.88 -7.54
CA PHE A 32 -1.97 -29.52 -7.81
C PHE A 32 -1.66 -28.58 -6.66
N HIS A 33 -1.12 -27.41 -6.98
CA HIS A 33 -0.82 -26.37 -6.00
C HIS A 33 -1.46 -25.03 -6.43
N PRO A 34 -2.34 -24.43 -5.61
CA PRO A 34 -2.90 -23.11 -5.89
C PRO A 34 -1.84 -22.03 -5.66
N GLY A 35 -1.35 -21.44 -6.76
CA GLY A 35 -0.42 -20.32 -6.78
C GLY A 35 -1.12 -18.97 -6.59
N SER A 36 -0.45 -18.03 -5.92
CA SER A 36 -0.90 -16.64 -5.80
C SER A 36 0.30 -15.70 -5.81
N TYR A 37 0.12 -14.51 -6.39
CA TYR A 37 1.21 -13.52 -6.47
C TYR A 37 1.75 -13.15 -5.09
N GLY A 38 3.08 -13.19 -4.95
CA GLY A 38 3.79 -12.88 -3.71
C GLY A 38 3.80 -14.00 -2.67
N ALA A 39 3.14 -15.14 -2.92
CA ALA A 39 3.36 -16.35 -2.14
C ALA A 39 4.61 -17.08 -2.64
N PRO A 40 5.39 -17.72 -1.74
CA PRO A 40 6.54 -18.49 -2.14
C PRO A 40 6.11 -19.70 -2.98
N ALA A 41 6.95 -20.08 -3.94
CA ALA A 41 6.77 -21.35 -4.65
C ALA A 41 6.79 -22.58 -3.70
N PRO A 42 6.03 -23.63 -4.03
CA PRO A 42 6.09 -24.91 -3.33
C PRO A 42 7.42 -25.63 -3.59
N ASP A 43 7.62 -26.77 -2.92
CA ASP A 43 8.74 -27.67 -3.23
C ASP A 43 8.60 -28.29 -4.63
N VAL A 44 9.65 -28.14 -5.43
CA VAL A 44 9.73 -28.58 -6.83
C VAL A 44 10.86 -29.58 -7.08
N GLU A 45 11.61 -29.98 -6.06
CA GLU A 45 12.83 -30.79 -6.19
C GLU A 45 12.58 -32.08 -7.01
N ASP A 46 13.37 -32.26 -8.08
CA ASP A 46 13.32 -33.41 -9.00
C ASP A 46 11.96 -33.65 -9.70
N ARG A 47 11.06 -32.66 -9.74
CA ARG A 47 9.74 -32.75 -10.39
C ARG A 47 9.72 -32.09 -11.76
N ASP A 48 8.84 -32.59 -12.64
CA ASP A 48 8.38 -31.82 -13.79
C ASP A 48 7.29 -30.85 -13.28
N VAL A 49 7.46 -29.56 -13.55
CA VAL A 49 6.58 -28.49 -13.09
C VAL A 49 5.89 -27.85 -14.29
N ILE A 50 4.57 -27.71 -14.20
CA ILE A 50 3.75 -27.00 -15.17
C ILE A 50 3.04 -25.88 -14.43
N ILE A 51 3.25 -24.64 -14.87
CA ILE A 51 2.63 -23.45 -14.31
C ILE A 51 1.62 -22.93 -15.32
N VAL A 52 0.36 -22.75 -14.91
CA VAL A 52 -0.74 -22.33 -15.80
C VAL A 52 -1.49 -21.12 -15.26
N ASP A 53 -1.86 -20.19 -16.16
CA ASP A 53 -2.59 -18.95 -15.86
C ASP A 53 -1.89 -17.99 -14.88
N PHE A 54 -0.59 -18.20 -14.67
CA PHE A 54 0.20 -17.44 -13.70
C PHE A 54 1.69 -17.69 -13.94
N SER A 55 2.54 -16.81 -13.43
CA SER A 55 3.97 -17.04 -13.36
C SER A 55 4.62 -16.36 -12.15
N TYR A 56 5.67 -17.00 -11.63
CA TYR A 56 6.56 -16.37 -10.66
C TYR A 56 7.48 -15.37 -11.35
N LYS A 57 8.09 -14.47 -10.58
CA LYS A 57 9.06 -13.51 -11.11
C LYS A 57 10.30 -14.23 -11.63
N LEU A 58 10.94 -13.64 -12.64
CA LEU A 58 12.11 -14.20 -13.29
C LEU A 58 13.18 -14.76 -12.32
N PRO A 59 13.62 -14.04 -11.25
CA PRO A 59 14.64 -14.57 -10.35
C PRO A 59 14.19 -15.85 -9.61
N GLU A 60 12.92 -15.94 -9.24
CA GLU A 60 12.34 -17.10 -8.57
C GLU A 60 12.22 -18.28 -9.55
N LEU A 61 11.78 -18.05 -10.78
CA LEU A 61 11.74 -19.11 -11.81
C LEU A 61 13.13 -19.68 -12.13
N LEU A 62 14.17 -18.83 -12.18
CA LEU A 62 15.54 -19.29 -12.39
C LEU A 62 16.05 -20.14 -11.22
N GLN A 63 15.57 -19.91 -10.00
CA GLN A 63 15.86 -20.77 -8.85
C GLN A 63 15.09 -22.08 -8.93
N LEU A 64 13.79 -22.03 -9.27
CA LEU A 64 12.97 -23.22 -9.44
C LEU A 64 13.53 -24.15 -10.52
N ALA A 65 14.00 -23.61 -11.64
CA ALA A 65 14.59 -24.38 -12.73
C ALA A 65 15.95 -25.03 -12.37
N GLN A 66 16.59 -24.64 -11.27
CA GLN A 66 17.79 -25.34 -10.77
C GLN A 66 17.46 -26.58 -9.95
N SER A 67 16.28 -26.62 -9.33
CA SER A 67 15.84 -27.72 -8.46
C SER A 67 14.84 -28.66 -9.14
N ALA A 68 14.01 -28.13 -10.05
CA ALA A 68 13.07 -28.91 -10.83
C ALA A 68 13.76 -29.63 -11.99
N ARG A 69 13.16 -30.72 -12.45
CA ARG A 69 13.60 -31.43 -13.67
C ARG A 69 13.25 -30.63 -14.92
N SER A 70 12.07 -30.01 -14.93
CA SER A 70 11.60 -29.14 -16.00
C SER A 70 10.56 -28.16 -15.47
N VAL A 71 10.46 -26.98 -16.07
CA VAL A 71 9.47 -25.94 -15.75
C VAL A 71 8.86 -25.43 -17.05
N LEU A 72 7.60 -25.79 -17.30
CA LEU A 72 6.78 -25.27 -18.39
C LEU A 72 5.84 -24.19 -17.85
N ILE A 73 5.76 -23.06 -18.54
CA ILE A 73 4.83 -21.97 -18.22
C ILE A 73 3.87 -21.79 -19.39
N LEU A 74 2.56 -21.81 -19.11
CA LEU A 74 1.49 -21.47 -20.06
C LEU A 74 0.72 -20.30 -19.46
N ASP A 75 0.91 -19.10 -20.00
CA ASP A 75 0.39 -17.88 -19.39
C ASP A 75 -0.04 -16.88 -20.47
N HIS A 76 -0.89 -15.93 -20.09
CA HIS A 76 -1.45 -14.91 -20.97
C HIS A 76 -1.38 -13.50 -20.36
N HIS A 77 -0.70 -13.35 -19.21
CA HIS A 77 -0.52 -12.05 -18.57
C HIS A 77 0.61 -11.23 -19.24
N LYS A 78 0.28 -10.03 -19.76
CA LYS A 78 1.24 -9.13 -20.42
C LYS A 78 2.44 -8.78 -19.54
N THR A 79 2.19 -8.42 -18.27
CA THR A 79 3.26 -8.04 -17.33
C THR A 79 4.23 -9.22 -17.08
N ALA A 80 3.72 -10.46 -17.09
CA ALA A 80 4.55 -11.65 -16.97
C ALA A 80 5.37 -11.89 -18.24
N ALA A 81 4.76 -11.78 -19.42
CA ALA A 81 5.46 -11.93 -20.69
C ALA A 81 6.64 -10.94 -20.82
N GLU A 82 6.47 -9.70 -20.33
CA GLU A 82 7.52 -8.69 -20.27
C GLU A 82 8.64 -9.07 -19.28
N ASP A 83 8.29 -9.49 -18.06
CA ASP A 83 9.26 -9.90 -17.02
C ASP A 83 10.07 -11.13 -17.45
N LEU A 84 9.44 -12.04 -18.20
CA LEU A 84 10.01 -13.32 -18.62
C LEU A 84 10.53 -13.31 -20.07
N ALA A 85 10.73 -12.15 -20.69
CA ALA A 85 11.14 -12.04 -22.09
C ALA A 85 12.47 -12.76 -22.42
N GLN A 86 13.31 -13.02 -21.40
CA GLN A 86 14.56 -13.77 -21.54
C GLN A 86 14.42 -15.29 -21.41
N ILE A 87 13.25 -15.79 -21.00
CA ILE A 87 12.97 -17.22 -20.91
C ILE A 87 12.82 -17.79 -22.33
N PRO A 88 13.44 -18.95 -22.63
CA PRO A 88 13.28 -19.57 -23.94
C PRO A 88 11.81 -19.83 -24.26
N PRO A 89 11.35 -19.52 -25.50
CA PRO A 89 10.02 -19.93 -25.92
C PRO A 89 9.95 -21.46 -25.95
N ALA A 90 8.96 -22.02 -25.25
CA ALA A 90 8.69 -23.45 -25.31
C ALA A 90 8.10 -23.83 -26.69
N PRO A 91 8.25 -25.11 -27.12
CA PRO A 91 7.55 -25.62 -28.29
C PRO A 91 6.03 -25.42 -28.18
N ALA A 92 5.34 -25.35 -29.32
CA ALA A 92 3.92 -24.98 -29.37
C ALA A 92 2.96 -26.04 -28.80
N HIS A 93 3.40 -27.30 -28.73
CA HIS A 93 2.59 -28.43 -28.29
C HIS A 93 3.32 -29.32 -27.28
N TYR A 94 2.56 -29.97 -26.42
CA TYR A 94 3.12 -30.80 -25.34
C TYR A 94 3.93 -32.01 -25.85
N ALA A 95 3.58 -32.57 -27.00
CA ALA A 95 4.36 -33.67 -27.59
C ALA A 95 5.81 -33.24 -27.90
N GLU A 96 6.00 -32.01 -28.38
CA GLU A 96 7.32 -31.44 -28.66
C GLU A 96 8.05 -31.03 -27.36
N TRP A 97 7.31 -30.59 -26.34
CA TRP A 97 7.85 -30.34 -25.00
C TRP A 97 8.51 -31.58 -24.40
N LEU A 98 7.92 -32.77 -24.59
CA LEU A 98 8.48 -34.02 -24.07
C LEU A 98 9.85 -34.38 -24.69
N GLU A 99 10.12 -33.90 -25.90
CA GLU A 99 11.41 -34.07 -26.58
C GLU A 99 12.36 -32.89 -26.32
N TRP A 100 11.87 -31.86 -25.64
CA TRP A 100 12.59 -30.62 -25.41
C TRP A 100 13.64 -30.79 -24.32
N GLN A 101 14.86 -30.34 -24.60
CA GLN A 101 16.02 -30.58 -23.73
C GLN A 101 16.29 -29.45 -22.73
N GLN A 102 15.60 -28.31 -22.86
CA GLN A 102 15.80 -27.19 -21.95
C GLN A 102 14.97 -27.38 -20.68
N PRO A 103 15.51 -27.04 -19.50
CA PRO A 103 14.82 -27.23 -18.23
C PRO A 103 13.73 -26.19 -17.95
N LEU A 104 13.62 -25.12 -18.75
CA LEU A 104 12.72 -24.00 -18.49
C LEU A 104 12.26 -23.35 -19.79
N GLY A 105 10.94 -23.27 -19.98
CA GLY A 105 10.33 -22.63 -21.14
C GLY A 105 8.95 -22.07 -20.88
N ALA A 106 8.56 -21.09 -21.70
CA ALA A 106 7.27 -20.44 -21.59
C ALA A 106 6.55 -20.33 -22.93
N VAL A 107 5.23 -20.46 -22.90
CA VAL A 107 4.32 -20.06 -23.97
C VAL A 107 3.46 -18.94 -23.44
N PHE A 108 3.50 -17.82 -24.16
CA PHE A 108 2.69 -16.64 -23.87
C PHE A 108 1.74 -16.36 -25.04
N ASP A 109 0.44 -16.30 -24.77
CA ASP A 109 -0.54 -15.88 -25.78
C ASP A 109 -1.64 -15.02 -25.18
N MET A 110 -1.62 -13.72 -25.48
CA MET A 110 -2.56 -12.74 -24.93
C MET A 110 -3.96 -12.84 -25.55
N ASN A 111 -4.12 -13.64 -26.61
CA ASN A 111 -5.41 -13.82 -27.30
C ASN A 111 -6.17 -15.06 -26.83
N ARG A 112 -5.58 -15.84 -25.93
CA ARG A 112 -6.18 -17.02 -25.31
C ARG A 112 -6.16 -16.86 -23.79
N SER A 113 -7.16 -17.43 -23.15
CA SER A 113 -7.17 -17.59 -21.70
C SER A 113 -6.19 -18.68 -21.28
N GLY A 114 -5.80 -18.76 -20.01
CA GLY A 114 -4.97 -19.84 -19.49
C GLY A 114 -5.56 -21.23 -19.77
N ALA A 115 -6.88 -21.40 -19.61
CA ALA A 115 -7.59 -22.63 -19.88
C ALA A 115 -7.65 -22.97 -21.37
N GLY A 116 -7.90 -21.98 -22.22
CA GLY A 116 -7.90 -22.14 -23.68
C GLY A 116 -6.52 -22.47 -24.22
N LEU A 117 -5.49 -21.76 -23.74
CA LEU A 117 -4.09 -22.00 -24.09
C LEU A 117 -3.65 -23.40 -23.63
N ALA A 118 -3.97 -23.80 -22.40
CA ALA A 118 -3.68 -25.13 -21.91
C ALA A 118 -4.33 -26.21 -22.80
N TRP A 119 -5.60 -26.07 -23.18
CA TRP A 119 -6.26 -27.08 -24.00
C TRP A 119 -5.55 -27.27 -25.34
N ASP A 120 -5.28 -26.17 -26.05
CA ASP A 120 -4.58 -26.23 -27.35
C ASP A 120 -3.14 -26.75 -27.25
N TYR A 121 -2.52 -26.59 -26.08
CA TYR A 121 -1.17 -27.08 -25.83
C TYR A 121 -1.13 -28.60 -25.71
N PHE A 122 -2.09 -29.18 -24.98
CA PHE A 122 -2.14 -30.61 -24.66
C PHE A 122 -2.93 -31.43 -25.69
N PHE A 123 -3.86 -30.83 -26.42
CA PHE A 123 -4.80 -31.52 -27.30
C PHE A 123 -4.88 -30.88 -28.68
N ALA A 124 -5.01 -31.73 -29.71
CA ALA A 124 -5.29 -31.30 -31.09
C ALA A 124 -6.79 -31.34 -31.45
N SER A 125 -7.64 -31.73 -30.49
CA SER A 125 -9.09 -31.80 -30.66
C SER A 125 -9.78 -30.49 -30.29
N ASP A 126 -11.02 -30.33 -30.74
CA ASP A 126 -11.86 -29.19 -30.35
C ASP A 126 -11.95 -29.04 -28.82
N ARG A 127 -11.96 -27.78 -28.37
CA ARG A 127 -12.13 -27.42 -26.97
C ARG A 127 -13.54 -27.76 -26.49
N PRO A 128 -13.73 -28.22 -25.23
CA PRO A 128 -15.04 -28.28 -24.61
C PRO A 128 -15.69 -26.89 -24.67
N ALA A 129 -16.99 -26.85 -24.94
CA ALA A 129 -17.71 -25.57 -25.06
C ALA A 129 -17.55 -24.69 -23.81
N LEU A 130 -17.46 -25.30 -22.63
CA LEU A 130 -17.27 -24.57 -21.38
C LEU A 130 -15.91 -23.86 -21.30
N ILE A 131 -14.83 -24.45 -21.84
CA ILE A 131 -13.51 -23.79 -21.93
C ILE A 131 -13.61 -22.54 -22.81
N ASN A 132 -14.37 -22.59 -23.90
CA ASN A 132 -14.58 -21.41 -24.75
C ASN A 132 -15.36 -20.30 -24.02
N HIS A 133 -16.34 -20.63 -23.17
CA HIS A 133 -17.04 -19.65 -22.35
C HIS A 133 -16.17 -19.08 -21.21
N ILE A 134 -15.28 -19.90 -20.63
CA ILE A 134 -14.26 -19.42 -19.69
C ILE A 134 -13.38 -18.38 -20.37
N GLU A 135 -12.86 -18.69 -21.56
CA GLU A 135 -12.04 -17.76 -22.35
C GLU A 135 -12.77 -16.47 -22.72
N ASP A 136 -13.99 -16.60 -23.22
CA ASP A 136 -14.82 -15.48 -23.66
C ASP A 136 -15.11 -14.48 -22.53
N ARG A 137 -15.27 -14.98 -21.30
CA ARG A 137 -15.40 -14.13 -20.11
C ARG A 137 -14.05 -13.58 -19.66
N ASP A 138 -13.03 -14.42 -19.58
CA ASP A 138 -11.74 -14.05 -19.03
C ASP A 138 -11.09 -12.90 -19.82
N LEU A 139 -11.14 -13.01 -21.15
CA LEU A 139 -10.70 -11.97 -22.08
C LEU A 139 -11.72 -10.84 -22.26
N TRP A 140 -12.82 -10.86 -21.50
CA TRP A 140 -13.88 -9.85 -21.47
C TRP A 140 -14.54 -9.56 -22.83
N ARG A 141 -14.66 -10.58 -23.68
CA ARG A 141 -15.20 -10.47 -25.06
C ARG A 141 -16.72 -10.54 -25.09
N PHE A 142 -17.30 -11.53 -24.39
CA PHE A 142 -18.74 -11.82 -24.40
C PHE A 142 -19.34 -11.98 -25.81
N GLU A 143 -18.59 -12.58 -26.74
CA GLU A 143 -19.03 -12.86 -28.11
C GLU A 143 -19.91 -14.10 -28.19
N LEU A 144 -19.73 -15.06 -27.27
CA LEU A 144 -20.53 -16.27 -27.23
C LEU A 144 -21.87 -16.02 -26.55
N ALA A 145 -22.93 -16.62 -27.10
CA ALA A 145 -24.26 -16.49 -26.55
C ALA A 145 -24.30 -17.00 -25.10
N ASN A 146 -24.89 -16.21 -24.20
CA ASN A 146 -25.13 -16.59 -22.81
C ASN A 146 -23.87 -16.84 -21.96
N THR A 147 -22.68 -16.35 -22.35
CA THR A 147 -21.47 -16.47 -21.51
C THR A 147 -21.66 -15.98 -20.09
N ARG A 148 -22.30 -14.82 -19.90
CA ARG A 148 -22.55 -14.25 -18.55
C ARG A 148 -23.29 -15.23 -17.62
N PRO A 149 -24.51 -15.69 -17.94
CA PRO A 149 -25.20 -16.66 -17.08
C PRO A 149 -24.48 -18.01 -17.02
N ILE A 150 -23.90 -18.52 -18.12
CA ILE A 150 -23.14 -19.79 -18.07
C ILE A 150 -22.01 -19.71 -17.05
N MET A 151 -21.26 -18.61 -17.06
CA MET A 151 -20.17 -18.40 -16.12
C MET A 151 -20.67 -18.10 -14.71
N ALA A 152 -21.79 -17.40 -14.54
CA ALA A 152 -22.43 -17.22 -13.24
C ALA A 152 -22.79 -18.56 -12.59
N ASN A 153 -23.22 -19.56 -13.38
CA ASN A 153 -23.40 -20.93 -12.91
C ASN A 153 -22.06 -21.54 -12.46
N VAL A 154 -20.99 -21.45 -13.27
CA VAL A 154 -19.67 -22.00 -12.92
C VAL A 154 -19.14 -21.41 -11.61
N PHE A 155 -19.21 -20.09 -11.42
CA PHE A 155 -18.75 -19.41 -10.20
C PHE A 155 -19.57 -19.75 -8.95
N SER A 156 -20.74 -20.35 -9.10
CA SER A 156 -21.57 -20.78 -7.96
C SER A 156 -21.10 -22.09 -7.32
N TYR A 157 -20.19 -22.82 -7.98
CA TYR A 157 -19.66 -24.11 -7.52
C TYR A 157 -18.23 -23.97 -6.95
N PRO A 158 -17.83 -24.86 -6.04
CA PRO A 158 -16.45 -24.91 -5.57
C PRO A 158 -15.48 -25.31 -6.68
N GLN A 159 -14.24 -24.85 -6.55
CA GLN A 159 -13.10 -25.27 -7.38
C GLN A 159 -12.60 -26.65 -6.93
N ASP A 160 -13.36 -27.67 -7.29
CA ASP A 160 -13.08 -29.08 -7.03
C ASP A 160 -13.12 -29.86 -8.34
N PHE A 161 -12.19 -30.81 -8.52
CA PHE A 161 -12.07 -31.52 -9.80
C PHE A 161 -13.26 -32.43 -10.12
N GLU A 162 -13.87 -33.09 -9.14
CA GLU A 162 -15.05 -33.95 -9.39
C GLU A 162 -16.29 -33.10 -9.69
N VAL A 163 -16.38 -31.92 -9.10
CA VAL A 163 -17.40 -30.93 -9.44
C VAL A 163 -17.19 -30.43 -10.87
N TRP A 164 -15.95 -30.10 -11.25
CA TRP A 164 -15.63 -29.60 -12.59
C TRP A 164 -15.75 -30.65 -13.69
N ASP A 165 -15.47 -31.93 -13.41
CA ASP A 165 -15.77 -33.03 -14.33
C ASP A 165 -17.26 -33.01 -14.71
N ARG A 166 -18.15 -32.87 -13.72
CA ARG A 166 -19.60 -32.77 -13.96
C ARG A 166 -20.03 -31.48 -14.68
N LEU A 167 -19.34 -30.37 -14.43
CA LEU A 167 -19.60 -29.12 -15.14
C LEU A 167 -19.17 -29.21 -16.60
N MET A 168 -18.03 -29.84 -16.90
CA MET A 168 -17.56 -30.02 -18.28
C MET A 168 -18.49 -30.94 -19.09
N ASP A 169 -19.10 -31.93 -18.45
CA ASP A 169 -20.09 -32.83 -19.08
C ASP A 169 -21.50 -32.24 -19.16
N MET A 170 -21.79 -31.16 -18.43
CA MET A 170 -23.13 -30.57 -18.38
C MET A 170 -23.45 -29.84 -19.71
N PRO A 171 -24.64 -30.05 -20.30
CA PRO A 171 -25.04 -29.33 -21.52
C PRO A 171 -25.07 -27.82 -21.31
N MET A 172 -24.60 -27.03 -22.29
CA MET A 172 -24.55 -25.56 -22.19
C MET A 172 -25.92 -24.92 -21.91
N GLN A 173 -27.01 -25.51 -22.42
CA GLN A 173 -28.37 -25.09 -22.12
C GLN A 173 -28.69 -25.18 -20.61
N SER A 174 -28.21 -26.23 -19.94
CA SER A 174 -28.38 -26.42 -18.50
C SER A 174 -27.54 -25.42 -17.70
N HIS A 175 -26.32 -25.11 -18.13
CA HIS A 175 -25.53 -24.02 -17.52
C HIS A 175 -26.26 -22.70 -17.59
N TRP A 176 -26.76 -22.33 -18.76
CA TRP A 176 -27.48 -21.09 -18.96
C TRP A 176 -28.71 -20.99 -18.05
N GLN A 177 -29.56 -22.03 -18.04
CA GLN A 177 -30.76 -22.05 -17.19
C GLN A 177 -30.45 -21.92 -15.70
N ALA A 178 -29.40 -22.59 -15.22
CA ALA A 178 -28.98 -22.50 -13.83
C ALA A 178 -28.43 -21.12 -13.46
N GLY A 179 -27.74 -20.46 -14.39
CA GLY A 179 -27.09 -19.17 -14.15
C GLY A 179 -27.92 -17.93 -14.42
N GLU A 180 -29.00 -18.01 -15.21
CA GLU A 180 -29.82 -16.85 -15.59
C GLU A 180 -30.36 -16.07 -14.39
N THR A 181 -30.86 -16.78 -13.36
CA THR A 181 -31.37 -16.13 -12.15
C THR A 181 -30.25 -15.54 -11.29
N ILE A 182 -29.06 -16.16 -11.29
CA ILE A 182 -27.87 -15.66 -10.60
C ILE A 182 -27.44 -14.34 -11.24
N GLU A 183 -27.33 -14.32 -12.58
CA GLU A 183 -26.92 -13.13 -13.33
C GLU A 183 -27.93 -11.99 -13.17
N ARG A 184 -29.24 -12.28 -13.21
CA ARG A 184 -30.27 -11.26 -12.96
C ARG A 184 -30.16 -10.65 -11.56
N LYS A 185 -29.83 -11.46 -10.54
CA LYS A 185 -29.62 -10.95 -9.17
C LYS A 185 -28.35 -10.11 -9.09
N HIS A 186 -27.25 -10.59 -9.67
CA HIS A 186 -25.97 -9.87 -9.73
C HIS A 186 -26.12 -8.51 -10.42
N ALA A 187 -26.78 -8.46 -11.57
CA ALA A 187 -27.03 -7.21 -12.29
C ALA A 187 -27.82 -6.19 -11.47
N LYS A 188 -28.84 -6.63 -10.72
CA LYS A 188 -29.59 -5.76 -9.81
C LYS A 188 -28.69 -5.23 -8.69
N ASP A 189 -27.95 -6.11 -8.03
CA ASP A 189 -27.08 -5.73 -6.91
C ASP A 189 -25.98 -4.77 -7.36
N LEU A 190 -25.39 -5.04 -8.52
CA LEU A 190 -24.41 -4.17 -9.16
C LEU A 190 -24.99 -2.76 -9.38
N ALA A 191 -26.17 -2.67 -10.00
CA ALA A 191 -26.83 -1.38 -10.25
C ALA A 191 -27.15 -0.61 -8.95
N ASP A 192 -27.48 -1.32 -7.87
CA ASP A 192 -27.70 -0.72 -6.56
C ASP A 192 -26.38 -0.27 -5.90
N GLN A 193 -25.29 -1.02 -6.05
CA GLN A 193 -23.97 -0.66 -5.51
C GLN A 193 -23.29 0.49 -6.24
N LEU A 194 -23.44 0.59 -7.57
CA LEU A 194 -22.80 1.64 -8.38
C LEU A 194 -23.17 3.06 -7.93
N LYS A 195 -24.32 3.24 -7.28
CA LYS A 195 -24.78 4.51 -6.69
C LYS A 195 -23.86 5.02 -5.55
N ASN A 196 -23.07 4.14 -4.96
CA ASN A 196 -22.13 4.44 -3.88
C ASN A 196 -20.70 4.71 -4.38
N ALA A 197 -20.49 4.82 -5.70
CA ALA A 197 -19.19 5.20 -6.25
C ALA A 197 -18.78 6.58 -5.74
N ARG A 198 -17.51 6.71 -5.39
CA ARG A 198 -16.85 7.97 -5.00
C ARG A 198 -15.70 8.24 -5.94
N ARG A 199 -15.00 9.36 -5.73
CA ARG A 199 -13.79 9.70 -6.48
C ARG A 199 -12.55 9.46 -5.63
N LEU A 200 -11.47 9.00 -6.26
CA LEU A 200 -10.15 8.80 -5.66
C LEU A 200 -9.07 9.30 -6.63
N THR A 201 -8.02 9.90 -6.10
CA THR A 201 -6.80 10.17 -6.88
C THR A 201 -5.89 8.96 -6.82
N ILE A 202 -5.73 8.24 -7.94
CA ILE A 202 -4.89 7.04 -8.06
C ILE A 202 -3.89 7.28 -9.18
N GLY A 203 -2.59 7.12 -8.90
CA GLY A 203 -1.54 7.39 -9.89
C GLY A 203 -1.57 8.82 -10.44
N GLY A 204 -2.03 9.80 -9.65
CA GLY A 204 -2.20 11.19 -10.09
C GLY A 204 -3.48 11.47 -10.89
N HIS A 205 -4.35 10.49 -11.09
CA HIS A 205 -5.60 10.64 -11.84
C HIS A 205 -6.82 10.60 -10.92
N ASP A 206 -7.73 11.57 -11.06
CA ASP A 206 -9.04 11.55 -10.40
C ASP A 206 -9.99 10.58 -11.12
N VAL A 207 -10.29 9.43 -10.50
CA VAL A 207 -11.04 8.31 -11.10
C VAL A 207 -12.23 7.87 -10.24
N PRO A 208 -13.31 7.31 -10.84
CA PRO A 208 -14.38 6.77 -10.05
C PRO A 208 -13.89 5.49 -9.37
N ALA A 209 -14.29 5.32 -8.11
CA ALA A 209 -13.89 4.23 -7.26
C ALA A 209 -15.08 3.72 -6.45
N LEU A 210 -15.29 2.40 -6.46
CA LEU A 210 -16.33 1.75 -5.68
C LEU A 210 -15.74 0.85 -4.60
N ASN A 211 -16.26 0.95 -3.38
CA ASN A 211 -16.03 -0.09 -2.37
C ASN A 211 -17.01 -1.25 -2.64
N ALA A 212 -16.49 -2.37 -3.13
CA ALA A 212 -17.30 -3.54 -3.42
C ALA A 212 -16.47 -4.83 -3.30
N PRO A 213 -17.11 -5.97 -2.97
CA PRO A 213 -16.41 -7.24 -2.86
C PRO A 213 -15.79 -7.67 -4.20
N TYR A 214 -14.72 -8.45 -4.13
CA TYR A 214 -13.90 -8.82 -5.30
C TYR A 214 -14.70 -9.43 -6.47
N PHE A 215 -15.76 -10.20 -6.18
CA PHE A 215 -16.56 -10.85 -7.21
C PHE A 215 -17.40 -9.88 -8.05
N MET A 216 -17.57 -8.63 -7.60
CA MET A 216 -18.21 -7.55 -8.37
C MET A 216 -17.19 -6.67 -9.12
N ALA A 217 -15.88 -6.84 -8.86
CA ALA A 217 -14.88 -5.86 -9.26
C ALA A 217 -14.77 -5.65 -10.77
N SER A 218 -14.88 -6.72 -11.56
CA SER A 218 -14.80 -6.60 -13.02
C SER A 218 -16.01 -5.86 -13.61
N ASP A 219 -17.23 -6.27 -13.25
CA ASP A 219 -18.44 -5.64 -13.79
C ASP A 219 -18.61 -4.19 -13.29
N ALA A 220 -18.34 -3.95 -12.00
CA ALA A 220 -18.41 -2.60 -11.43
C ALA A 220 -17.33 -1.68 -12.03
N GLY A 221 -16.09 -2.18 -12.15
CA GLY A 221 -15.03 -1.42 -12.81
C GLY A 221 -15.40 -1.09 -14.24
N HIS A 222 -15.84 -2.06 -15.04
CA HIS A 222 -16.24 -1.84 -16.44
C HIS A 222 -17.43 -0.87 -16.58
N ALA A 223 -18.40 -0.91 -15.66
CA ALA A 223 -19.52 0.03 -15.66
C ALA A 223 -19.06 1.46 -15.36
N LEU A 224 -18.04 1.62 -14.50
CA LEU A 224 -17.51 2.92 -14.08
C LEU A 224 -16.49 3.53 -15.06
N THR A 225 -15.93 2.76 -15.99
CA THR A 225 -14.90 3.27 -16.93
C THR A 225 -15.45 4.12 -18.07
N GLN A 226 -16.76 4.16 -18.28
CA GLN A 226 -17.34 4.84 -19.44
C GLN A 226 -17.09 6.35 -19.37
N GLY A 227 -16.26 6.86 -20.30
CA GLY A 227 -15.87 8.27 -20.37
C GLY A 227 -14.80 8.69 -19.35
N GLU A 228 -14.16 7.73 -18.68
CA GLU A 228 -13.15 7.95 -17.64
C GLU A 228 -11.81 7.33 -18.08
N PRO A 229 -10.65 7.86 -17.66
CA PRO A 229 -9.35 7.29 -18.06
C PRO A 229 -9.21 5.84 -17.59
N PHE A 230 -9.74 5.54 -16.42
CA PHE A 230 -9.92 4.20 -15.84
C PHE A 230 -10.87 4.32 -14.63
N ALA A 231 -11.24 3.20 -14.03
CA ALA A 231 -12.00 3.13 -12.78
C ALA A 231 -11.35 2.15 -11.81
N ALA A 232 -11.68 2.28 -10.53
CA ALA A 232 -11.22 1.39 -9.47
C ALA A 232 -12.39 0.72 -8.73
N VAL A 233 -12.16 -0.51 -8.31
CA VAL A 233 -12.96 -1.17 -7.28
C VAL A 233 -12.01 -1.59 -6.18
N TYR A 234 -12.37 -1.35 -4.93
CA TYR A 234 -11.52 -1.72 -3.80
C TYR A 234 -12.30 -2.42 -2.70
N SER A 235 -11.58 -3.22 -1.92
CA SER A 235 -12.08 -3.84 -0.70
C SER A 235 -10.95 -4.07 0.30
N ASP A 236 -11.29 -4.20 1.57
CA ASP A 236 -10.31 -4.48 2.61
C ASP A 236 -10.13 -6.00 2.80
N THR A 237 -8.89 -6.43 2.95
CA THR A 237 -8.46 -7.80 3.26
C THR A 237 -7.72 -7.81 4.61
N PRO A 238 -7.43 -8.97 5.21
CA PRO A 238 -6.62 -9.01 6.43
C PRO A 238 -5.23 -8.37 6.31
N LYS A 239 -4.69 -8.22 5.09
CA LYS A 239 -3.34 -7.69 4.83
C LYS A 239 -3.31 -6.23 4.38
N GLY A 240 -4.46 -5.63 4.06
CA GLY A 240 -4.54 -4.28 3.50
C GLY A 240 -5.69 -4.12 2.51
N ARG A 241 -5.75 -2.95 1.84
CA ARG A 241 -6.76 -2.64 0.83
C ARG A 241 -6.29 -3.09 -0.55
N ILE A 242 -7.07 -3.95 -1.19
CA ILE A 242 -6.85 -4.34 -2.57
C ILE A 242 -7.61 -3.40 -3.50
N PHE A 243 -6.96 -2.99 -4.59
CA PHE A 243 -7.52 -2.21 -5.68
C PHE A 243 -7.50 -3.04 -6.96
N SER A 244 -8.63 -3.05 -7.65
CA SER A 244 -8.84 -3.66 -8.96
C SER A 244 -9.19 -2.55 -9.95
N LEU A 245 -8.28 -2.28 -10.88
CA LEU A 245 -8.41 -1.24 -11.90
C LEU A 245 -8.99 -1.82 -13.18
N ARG A 246 -9.88 -1.06 -13.82
CA ARG A 246 -10.40 -1.36 -15.17
C ARG A 246 -10.26 -0.13 -16.06
N SER A 247 -10.02 -0.33 -17.35
CA SER A 247 -10.09 0.70 -18.39
C SER A 247 -10.69 0.13 -19.68
N THR A 248 -10.98 1.00 -20.65
CA THR A 248 -11.32 0.60 -22.03
C THR A 248 -10.07 0.67 -22.92
N ASP A 249 -10.19 0.24 -24.17
CA ASP A 249 -9.07 0.31 -25.13
C ASP A 249 -8.59 1.74 -25.37
N GLU A 250 -9.51 2.71 -25.32
CA GLU A 250 -9.25 4.16 -25.38
C GLU A 250 -8.72 4.74 -24.07
N GLY A 251 -8.82 3.99 -22.96
CA GLY A 251 -8.38 4.39 -21.64
C GLY A 251 -6.88 4.26 -21.42
N LEU A 252 -6.44 4.50 -20.18
CA LEU A 252 -5.04 4.35 -19.80
C LEU A 252 -4.65 2.88 -19.64
N ASP A 253 -3.34 2.61 -19.77
CA ASP A 253 -2.80 1.30 -19.40
C ASP A 253 -2.79 1.18 -17.87
N VAL A 254 -3.79 0.48 -17.31
CA VAL A 254 -3.89 0.33 -15.86
C VAL A 254 -2.84 -0.61 -15.28
N SER A 255 -2.18 -1.43 -16.10
CA SER A 255 -1.06 -2.25 -15.65
C SER A 255 0.16 -1.39 -15.29
N GLU A 256 0.42 -0.33 -16.06
CA GLU A 256 1.49 0.63 -15.75
C GLU A 256 1.20 1.40 -14.46
N ILE A 257 -0.06 1.79 -14.24
CA ILE A 257 -0.49 2.42 -12.98
C ILE A 257 -0.31 1.46 -11.80
N ALA A 258 -0.79 0.23 -11.93
CA ALA A 258 -0.67 -0.77 -10.87
C ALA A 258 0.79 -1.10 -10.52
N LYS A 259 1.70 -1.14 -11.51
CA LYS A 259 3.15 -1.36 -11.31
C LYS A 259 3.75 -0.34 -10.34
N THR A 260 3.31 0.93 -10.37
CA THR A 260 3.79 1.98 -9.43
C THR A 260 3.48 1.68 -7.96
N TYR A 261 2.48 0.83 -7.70
CA TYR A 261 2.09 0.38 -6.37
C TYR A 261 2.55 -1.07 -6.08
N GLY A 262 3.46 -1.61 -6.88
CA GLY A 262 3.94 -3.00 -6.76
C GLY A 262 2.95 -4.06 -7.25
N GLY A 263 1.91 -3.68 -7.98
CA GLY A 263 0.94 -4.57 -8.62
C GLY A 263 1.27 -4.87 -10.08
N GLY A 264 0.24 -5.31 -10.83
CA GLY A 264 0.37 -5.62 -12.26
C GLY A 264 -0.91 -6.23 -12.86
N GLY A 265 -0.83 -6.62 -14.13
CA GLY A 265 -1.94 -7.28 -14.85
C GLY A 265 -1.91 -7.04 -16.36
N HIS A 266 -3.10 -7.02 -16.97
CA HIS A 266 -3.31 -6.64 -18.37
C HIS A 266 -3.53 -5.14 -18.50
N ARG A 267 -3.40 -4.65 -19.74
CA ARG A 267 -3.61 -3.23 -20.10
C ARG A 267 -4.90 -2.66 -19.54
N ASN A 268 -6.01 -3.41 -19.64
CA ASN A 268 -7.35 -2.96 -19.25
C ASN A 268 -7.84 -3.55 -17.92
N ALA A 269 -7.05 -4.41 -17.28
CA ALA A 269 -7.42 -5.08 -16.03
C ALA A 269 -6.17 -5.40 -15.22
N ALA A 270 -5.94 -4.63 -14.17
CA ALA A 270 -4.78 -4.77 -13.29
C ALA A 270 -5.19 -4.57 -11.83
N GLY A 271 -4.34 -4.97 -10.90
CA GLY A 271 -4.61 -4.78 -9.48
C GLY A 271 -3.34 -4.61 -8.65
N PHE A 272 -3.52 -4.01 -7.48
CA PHE A 272 -2.45 -3.80 -6.49
C PHE A 272 -3.03 -3.82 -5.08
N THR A 273 -2.19 -4.00 -4.07
CA THR A 273 -2.59 -3.96 -2.66
C THR A 273 -1.73 -2.96 -1.92
N VAL A 274 -2.35 -2.15 -1.07
CA VAL A 274 -1.65 -1.19 -0.20
C VAL A 274 -1.96 -1.47 1.28
N PRO A 275 -1.02 -1.20 2.20
CA PRO A 275 -1.26 -1.33 3.63
C PRO A 275 -2.25 -0.28 4.14
N PHE A 276 -2.78 -0.46 5.35
CA PHE A 276 -3.85 0.40 5.89
C PHE A 276 -3.40 1.82 6.25
N ASP A 277 -2.10 2.05 6.40
CA ASP A 277 -1.49 3.36 6.63
C ASP A 277 -1.16 4.12 5.34
N HIS A 278 -1.39 3.50 4.17
CA HIS A 278 -1.20 4.14 2.87
C HIS A 278 -2.23 5.25 2.62
N GLU A 279 -1.85 6.32 1.91
CA GLU A 279 -2.68 7.49 1.63
C GLU A 279 -4.01 7.17 0.92
N LEU A 280 -4.00 6.20 0.00
CA LEU A 280 -5.21 5.68 -0.67
C LEU A 280 -6.22 5.03 0.28
N VAL A 281 -5.78 4.63 1.47
CA VAL A 281 -6.64 4.07 2.51
C VAL A 281 -7.09 5.16 3.48
N THR A 282 -6.15 5.94 3.99
CA THR A 282 -6.39 6.93 5.04
C THR A 282 -7.10 8.17 4.52
N GLY A 283 -6.98 8.47 3.22
CA GLY A 283 -7.43 9.73 2.62
C GLY A 283 -6.53 10.92 2.97
N TYR A 284 -5.44 10.68 3.69
CA TYR A 284 -4.43 11.68 4.03
C TYR A 284 -3.17 11.33 3.26
N VAL A 285 -2.74 12.23 2.37
CA VAL A 285 -1.35 12.26 1.95
C VAL A 285 -0.55 12.49 3.23
N LEU A 286 0.24 11.50 3.66
CA LEU A 286 1.26 11.77 4.66
C LEU A 286 2.03 12.95 4.09
N ALA A 287 1.97 14.10 4.77
CA ALA A 287 2.84 15.20 4.44
C ALA A 287 4.27 14.68 4.61
N THR A 288 4.83 14.10 3.56
CA THR A 288 6.26 14.03 3.39
C THR A 288 6.71 15.47 3.58
N LEU A 289 7.65 15.70 4.49
CA LEU A 289 8.23 17.00 4.83
C LEU A 289 8.86 17.74 3.63
N GLU A 290 8.57 17.31 2.41
CA GLU A 290 8.80 17.96 1.13
C GLU A 290 7.59 18.77 0.63
N SER A 291 6.49 18.86 1.39
CA SER A 291 5.56 19.96 1.16
C SER A 291 6.29 21.25 1.49
N THR A 292 6.45 22.09 0.47
CA THR A 292 6.90 23.48 0.54
C THR A 292 5.88 24.35 1.30
N GLU A 293 5.41 23.91 2.46
CA GLU A 293 4.70 24.75 3.39
C GLU A 293 5.73 25.59 4.13
N ILE A 294 5.69 26.88 3.81
CA ILE A 294 6.37 27.95 4.52
C ILE A 294 5.95 27.85 5.99
N ARG A 295 6.77 27.19 6.81
CA ARG A 295 6.52 27.09 8.26
C ARG A 295 6.79 28.46 8.86
N VAL A 296 5.75 29.23 9.10
CA VAL A 296 5.86 30.51 9.82
C VAL A 296 5.93 30.22 11.32
N LEU A 297 7.13 30.31 11.89
CA LEU A 297 7.32 30.27 13.33
C LEU A 297 7.10 31.68 13.89
N THR A 298 6.31 31.82 14.95
CA THR A 298 6.06 33.11 15.58
C THR A 298 6.26 33.06 17.09
N CYS A 299 6.58 34.21 17.69
CA CYS A 299 6.59 34.37 19.14
C CYS A 299 5.14 34.35 19.66
N VAL A 300 4.80 33.37 20.51
CA VAL A 300 3.44 33.22 21.08
C VAL A 300 2.94 34.49 21.78
N TYR A 301 3.84 35.30 22.34
CA TYR A 301 3.46 36.47 23.14
C TYR A 301 3.30 37.75 22.33
N CYS A 302 4.11 37.97 21.29
CA CYS A 302 4.08 39.22 20.51
C CYS A 302 3.78 39.05 19.02
N ALA A 303 3.60 37.81 18.57
CA ALA A 303 3.37 37.45 17.16
C ALA A 303 4.51 37.87 16.20
N HIS A 304 5.71 38.14 16.70
CA HIS A 304 6.88 38.36 15.85
C HIS A 304 7.17 37.11 15.03
N GLU A 305 7.24 37.25 13.72
CA GLU A 305 7.56 36.16 12.79
C GLU A 305 9.07 35.99 12.67
N TYR A 306 9.52 34.74 12.81
CA TYR A 306 10.92 34.38 12.67
C TYR A 306 11.27 34.00 11.22
N PRO A 307 12.54 34.14 10.81
CA PRO A 307 12.99 33.70 9.49
C PRO A 307 12.61 32.25 9.17
N GLN A 308 12.36 31.97 7.89
CA GLN A 308 12.09 30.61 7.44
C GLN A 308 13.24 29.67 7.76
N GLY A 309 12.91 28.45 8.19
CA GLY A 309 13.88 27.44 8.61
C GLY A 309 14.40 27.61 10.04
N THR A 310 13.95 28.62 10.80
CA THR A 310 14.32 28.75 12.23
C THR A 310 13.85 27.52 13.01
N PRO A 311 14.74 26.81 13.73
CA PRO A 311 14.37 25.69 14.60
C PRO A 311 13.34 26.09 15.65
N ALA A 312 12.54 25.15 16.15
CA ALA A 312 11.50 25.45 17.14
C ALA A 312 12.05 25.85 18.53
N ALA A 313 13.33 25.56 18.81
CA ALA A 313 13.99 25.84 20.08
C ALA A 313 15.52 25.89 19.89
N GLY A 314 16.21 26.50 20.85
CA GLY A 314 17.68 26.47 20.94
C GLY A 314 18.43 27.36 19.94
N ASP A 315 17.71 28.05 19.06
CA ASP A 315 18.31 29.00 18.12
C ASP A 315 18.58 30.36 18.78
N GLN A 316 19.66 31.01 18.35
CA GLN A 316 20.07 32.32 18.85
C GLN A 316 19.03 33.40 18.52
N VAL A 317 18.40 33.33 17.34
CA VAL A 317 17.39 34.30 16.91
C VAL A 317 16.17 34.29 17.85
N LEU A 318 15.76 33.10 18.30
CA LEU A 318 14.70 32.96 19.30
C LEU A 318 15.12 33.57 20.65
N THR A 319 16.35 33.27 21.07
CA THR A 319 16.90 33.72 22.35
C THR A 319 17.00 35.24 22.41
N ASP A 320 17.52 35.85 21.36
CA ASP A 320 17.69 37.31 21.25
C ASP A 320 16.32 38.01 21.25
N HIS A 321 15.35 37.46 20.52
CA HIS A 321 13.98 37.97 20.54
C HIS A 321 13.36 37.86 21.94
N ILE A 322 13.41 36.70 22.58
CA ILE A 322 12.84 36.49 23.93
C ILE A 322 13.44 37.48 24.95
N ARG A 323 14.75 37.76 24.85
CA ARG A 323 15.47 38.73 25.68
C ARG A 323 15.04 40.18 25.49
N GLN A 324 14.30 40.52 24.44
CA GLN A 324 13.83 41.89 24.20
C GLN A 324 12.32 41.98 23.97
N CYS A 325 11.62 40.84 23.98
CA CYS A 325 10.20 40.77 23.69
C CYS A 325 9.39 41.51 24.77
N PRO A 326 8.62 42.56 24.41
CA PRO A 326 7.94 43.42 25.37
C PRO A 326 6.73 42.74 26.02
N LYS A 327 6.16 41.73 25.37
CA LYS A 327 5.02 40.95 25.87
C LYS A 327 5.43 39.65 26.54
N HIS A 328 6.74 39.38 26.66
CA HIS A 328 7.20 38.14 27.25
C HIS A 328 6.98 38.16 28.78
N PRO A 329 6.50 37.06 29.40
CA PRO A 329 6.25 36.98 30.84
C PRO A 329 7.47 37.31 31.72
N MET A 330 8.69 37.18 31.16
CA MET A 330 9.92 37.56 31.86
C MET A 330 9.96 39.05 32.24
N ARG A 331 9.31 39.95 31.49
CA ARG A 331 9.33 41.39 31.82
C ARG A 331 8.63 41.68 33.14
N GLU A 332 7.49 41.05 33.36
CA GLU A 332 6.75 41.16 34.63
C GLU A 332 7.54 40.55 35.79
N ALA A 333 8.20 39.40 35.55
CA ALA A 333 9.06 38.77 36.54
C ALA A 333 10.28 39.65 36.90
N GLU A 334 10.95 40.25 35.92
CA GLU A 334 12.08 41.18 36.13
C GLU A 334 11.65 42.42 36.93
N GLN A 335 10.49 43.01 36.60
CA GLN A 335 9.94 44.15 37.35
C GLN A 335 9.60 43.77 38.79
N THR A 336 9.00 42.60 39.00
CA THR A 336 8.68 42.09 40.34
C THR A 336 9.96 41.87 41.16
N ILE A 337 11.00 41.29 40.55
CA ILE A 337 12.31 41.11 41.19
C ILE A 337 12.90 42.47 41.57
N LEU A 338 12.83 43.46 40.69
CA LEU A 338 13.33 44.81 40.97
C LEU A 338 12.61 45.44 42.17
N GLN A 339 11.28 45.37 42.22
CA GLN A 339 10.49 45.88 43.35
C GLN A 339 10.84 45.18 44.68
N LEU A 340 11.00 43.85 44.66
CA LEU A 340 11.41 43.10 45.84
C LEU A 340 12.83 43.48 46.30
N ARG A 341 13.74 43.76 45.37
CA ARG A 341 15.10 44.21 45.69
C ARG A 341 15.12 45.61 46.29
N GLU A 342 14.33 46.54 45.76
CA GLU A 342 14.18 47.88 46.34
C GLU A 342 13.63 47.82 47.77
N ALA A 343 12.61 46.99 48.00
CA ALA A 343 12.06 46.77 49.34
C ALA A 343 13.12 46.17 50.29
N LEU A 344 13.88 45.18 49.83
CA LEU A 344 14.92 44.52 50.63
C LEU A 344 16.10 45.45 50.92
N ALA A 345 16.51 46.26 49.95
CA ALA A 345 17.50 47.32 50.14
C ALA A 345 17.04 48.35 51.18
N GLY A 346 15.76 48.75 51.14
CA GLY A 346 15.17 49.63 52.14
C GLY A 346 15.19 49.05 53.55
N LEU A 347 14.93 47.73 53.68
CA LEU A 347 15.00 47.02 54.97
C LEU A 347 16.43 46.87 55.50
N LEU A 348 17.41 46.64 54.62
CA LEU A 348 18.82 46.49 55.01
C LEU A 348 19.52 47.84 55.19
N GLY A 349 18.97 48.92 54.63
CA GLY A 349 19.58 50.24 54.63
C GLY A 349 20.77 50.37 53.66
N GLU A 350 20.96 49.40 52.77
CA GLU A 350 22.11 49.31 51.88
C GLU A 350 21.78 48.52 50.61
N SER A 351 22.35 48.92 49.49
CA SER A 351 22.08 48.32 48.18
C SER A 351 23.34 48.07 47.35
N THR A 352 24.49 48.62 47.75
CA THR A 352 25.74 48.47 47.01
C THR A 352 26.40 47.14 47.33
N LEU A 353 27.05 46.51 46.34
CA LEU A 353 27.79 45.26 46.56
C LEU A 353 28.86 45.41 47.66
N PHE A 354 29.52 46.58 47.71
CA PHE A 354 30.51 46.89 48.73
C PHE A 354 29.88 47.03 50.12
N GLY A 355 28.79 47.80 50.23
CA GLY A 355 28.10 48.00 51.50
C GLY A 355 27.45 46.71 52.03
N LEU A 356 26.88 45.88 51.15
CA LEU A 356 26.32 44.57 51.50
C LEU A 356 27.40 43.61 52.03
N ALA A 357 28.58 43.57 51.40
CA ALA A 357 29.71 42.78 51.90
C ALA A 357 30.22 43.28 53.26
N HIS A 358 30.18 44.61 53.48
CA HIS A 358 30.55 45.21 54.76
C HIS A 358 29.52 44.90 55.86
N LEU A 359 28.22 44.98 55.54
CA LEU A 359 27.13 44.58 56.43
C LEU A 359 27.23 43.12 56.83
N GLU A 360 27.56 42.23 55.89
CA GLU A 360 27.74 40.80 56.16
C GLU A 360 28.89 40.55 57.15
N ALA A 361 30.04 41.19 56.93
CA ALA A 361 31.21 41.10 57.81
C ALA A 361 30.92 41.67 59.21
N GLY A 362 30.21 42.81 59.26
CA GLY A 362 29.83 43.48 60.50
C GLY A 362 28.78 42.71 61.31
N LEU A 363 27.88 41.97 60.65
CA LEU A 363 26.83 41.18 61.29
C LEU A 363 27.39 40.16 62.29
N GLY A 364 28.63 39.69 62.05
CA GLY A 364 29.40 38.84 62.95
C GLY A 364 29.52 39.38 64.38
N LEU A 365 29.63 40.69 64.51
CA LEU A 365 29.94 41.41 65.74
C LEU A 365 28.70 41.96 66.48
N VAL A 366 27.53 41.92 65.85
CA VAL A 366 26.28 42.43 66.43
C VAL A 366 25.67 41.38 67.39
N PRO A 367 25.42 41.72 68.67
CA PRO A 367 24.77 40.82 69.61
C PRO A 367 23.26 40.75 69.31
N MET A 368 22.84 39.71 68.59
CA MET A 368 21.43 39.49 68.24
C MET A 368 21.07 37.99 68.23
N PRO A 369 19.78 37.62 68.28
CA PRO A 369 19.32 36.24 68.19
C PRO A 369 19.84 35.53 66.93
N LYS A 370 20.23 34.26 67.07
CA LYS A 370 20.78 33.45 65.95
C LYS A 370 19.83 33.36 64.76
N THR A 371 18.52 33.30 65.02
CA THR A 371 17.47 33.23 64.00
C THR A 371 17.38 34.51 63.18
N GLU A 372 17.39 35.67 63.83
CA GLU A 372 17.36 36.98 63.17
C GLU A 372 18.65 37.22 62.36
N LYS A 373 19.80 36.84 62.93
CA LYS A 373 21.09 36.90 62.23
C LYS A 373 21.09 36.06 60.95
N ALA A 374 20.51 34.86 60.99
CA ALA A 374 20.40 34.00 59.81
C ALA A 374 19.48 34.62 58.73
N VAL A 375 18.37 35.26 59.12
CA VAL A 375 17.47 35.96 58.20
C VAL A 375 18.17 37.13 57.52
N MET A 376 18.91 37.95 58.27
CA MET A 376 19.67 39.08 57.70
C MET A 376 20.79 38.61 56.76
N LEU A 377 21.55 37.58 57.14
CA LEU A 377 22.57 36.99 56.25
C LEU A 377 21.93 36.46 54.95
N ARG A 378 20.77 35.81 55.04
CA ARG A 378 20.07 35.32 53.86
C ARG A 378 19.61 36.47 52.95
N ALA A 379 19.08 37.55 53.53
CA ALA A 379 18.69 38.75 52.79
C ALA A 379 19.87 39.40 52.06
N ILE A 380 21.01 39.53 52.74
CA ILE A 380 22.25 40.07 52.15
C ILE A 380 22.74 39.18 51.00
N GLN A 381 22.75 37.85 51.20
CA GLN A 381 23.18 36.91 50.16
C GLN A 381 22.28 36.97 48.92
N VAL A 382 20.95 37.00 49.10
CA VAL A 382 19.99 37.13 47.99
C VAL A 382 20.20 38.43 47.22
N MET A 383 20.47 39.55 47.91
CA MET A 383 20.80 40.81 47.25
C MET A 383 22.10 40.73 46.44
N ARG A 384 23.13 40.07 46.97
CA ARG A 384 24.43 39.89 46.29
C ARG A 384 24.32 38.99 45.06
N ASP A 385 23.66 37.83 45.18
CA ASP A 385 23.52 36.87 44.08
C ASP A 385 22.74 37.44 42.88
N THR A 386 21.75 38.28 43.16
CA THR A 386 20.92 38.93 42.13
C THR A 386 21.56 40.20 41.54
N SER A 387 22.66 40.71 42.13
CA SER A 387 23.37 41.91 41.65
C SER A 387 24.11 41.72 40.33
N SER A 388 24.55 40.50 40.05
CA SER A 388 25.29 40.14 38.83
C SER A 388 24.42 40.08 37.57
N GLN A 389 23.09 40.19 37.69
CA GLN A 389 22.16 40.05 36.57
C GLN A 389 21.73 41.39 35.96
N THR A 390 22.08 42.52 36.56
CA THR A 390 21.66 43.87 36.10
C THR A 390 22.77 44.68 35.42
N SER A 391 24.02 44.19 35.36
CA SER A 391 25.17 44.97 34.86
C SER A 391 25.51 44.77 33.38
N THR A 392 24.71 44.04 32.60
CA THR A 392 24.97 43.81 31.16
C THR A 392 24.22 44.75 30.20
N ASP A 393 23.32 45.61 30.68
CA ASP A 393 22.50 46.50 29.83
C ASP A 393 23.09 47.93 29.64
N GLY A 394 24.37 48.14 29.93
CA GLY A 394 24.96 49.49 30.02
C GLY A 394 25.99 49.89 28.95
N GLN A 395 26.29 49.07 27.94
CA GLN A 395 27.27 49.44 26.89
C GLN A 395 26.82 48.96 25.51
N GLN A 396 26.18 49.85 24.75
CA GLN A 396 26.17 49.81 23.29
C GLN A 396 27.32 50.70 22.76
N PRO A 397 28.07 50.28 21.72
CA PRO A 397 28.68 51.22 20.78
C PRO A 397 27.63 51.87 19.86
#